data_AF-A0ABD3TMT3-F1
#
_entry.id   AF-A0ABD3TMT3-F1
#
_cell.length_a   1.000
_cell.length_b   1.000
_cell.length_c   1.000
_cell.angle_alpha   90.00
_cell.angle_beta   90.00
_cell.angle_gamma   90.00
#
_symmetry.space_group_name_H-M   'P 1'
#
loop_
_entity.id
_entity.type
_entity.pdbx_description
1 polymer ?
#
loop_
_entity_poly.entity_id
_entity_poly.type
_entity_poly.pdbx_seq_one_letter_code
_entity_poly.pdbx_strand_id
1 'polypeptide(L)'
;MDDYSTGFCIRASRGGGGGTGTKCGRWNPTNEQVKVLTELFRSGLRTPSTDQIQKISSQLSFYGKIESKNVFYWFQNHKARERQKRRRVLVDEGNEVIHHHHENITKVSYTKSE
;
A
#
# COMPACT_ATOMS: atom_id res chain seq x y z
N MET A 1 -6.48 31.31 -0.68
CA MET A 1 -5.90 30.34 0.26
C MET A 1 -7.11 29.72 0.94
N ASP A 2 -7.64 28.55 0.57
CA ASP A 2 -7.05 27.37 -0.08
C ASP A 2 -8.10 26.64 -0.92
N ASP A 3 -7.93 26.62 -2.24
CA ASP A 3 -8.77 25.89 -3.18
C ASP A 3 -7.95 24.67 -3.68
N TYR A 4 -7.83 23.63 -2.85
CA TYR A 4 -7.33 22.33 -3.32
C TYR A 4 -8.51 21.39 -3.56
N SER A 5 -9.20 21.75 -4.64
CA SER A 5 -10.17 20.98 -5.40
C SER A 5 -10.19 19.48 -5.09
N THR A 6 -11.27 19.07 -4.44
CA THR A 6 -11.71 17.69 -4.32
C THR A 6 -12.19 17.23 -5.69
N GLY A 7 -11.34 16.54 -6.47
CA GLY A 7 -11.75 16.18 -7.82
C GLY A 7 -10.79 15.29 -8.60
N PHE A 8 -10.62 14.03 -8.21
CA PHE A 8 -10.15 13.00 -9.16
C PHE A 8 -10.80 11.65 -8.86
N CYS A 9 -12.11 11.59 -9.04
CA CYS A 9 -12.84 10.36 -9.31
C CYS A 9 -13.65 10.55 -10.59
N ILE A 10 -12.96 10.58 -11.73
CA ILE A 10 -13.57 10.31 -13.03
C ILE A 10 -13.35 8.82 -13.31
N ARG A 11 -14.41 8.02 -13.24
CA ARG A 11 -14.42 6.66 -13.76
C ARG A 11 -15.12 6.69 -15.12
N ALA A 12 -14.38 6.31 -16.16
CA ALA A 12 -14.77 5.61 -17.39
C ALA A 12 -14.18 6.25 -18.66
N SER A 13 -13.25 5.54 -19.32
CA SER A 13 -13.55 4.90 -20.60
C SER A 13 -12.40 4.03 -21.08
N ARG A 14 -12.77 2.89 -21.64
CA ARG A 14 -11.90 1.91 -22.28
C ARG A 14 -11.32 2.57 -23.54
N GLY A 15 -10.00 2.65 -23.62
CA GLY A 15 -9.27 3.08 -24.82
C GLY A 15 -8.04 2.21 -24.98
N GLY A 16 -8.11 1.27 -25.92
CA GLY A 16 -6.98 0.43 -26.30
C GLY A 16 -5.91 1.27 -26.99
N GLY A 17 -4.67 1.10 -26.57
CA GLY A 17 -3.48 1.61 -27.23
C GLY A 17 -2.35 0.66 -26.89
N GLY A 18 -2.07 -0.28 -27.80
CA GLY A 18 -0.98 -1.24 -27.68
C GLY A 18 0.36 -0.53 -27.68
N GLY A 19 0.92 -0.33 -26.50
CA GLY A 19 2.33 -0.05 -26.33
C GLY A 19 3.05 -1.37 -26.08
N THR A 20 3.92 -1.76 -27.01
CA THR A 20 5.01 -2.72 -26.81
C THR A 20 6.03 -2.16 -25.81
N GLY A 21 5.57 -1.86 -24.58
CA GLY A 21 6.45 -1.62 -23.46
C GLY A 21 6.81 -2.97 -22.89
N THR A 22 8.06 -3.39 -23.06
CA THR A 22 8.69 -4.49 -22.32
C THR A 22 8.14 -4.46 -20.91
N LYS A 23 7.27 -5.41 -20.58
CA LYS A 23 6.54 -5.40 -19.31
C LYS A 23 7.59 -5.53 -18.22
N CYS A 24 7.96 -4.41 -17.61
CA CYS A 24 8.73 -4.44 -16.38
C CYS A 24 7.94 -5.33 -15.43
N GLY A 25 8.51 -6.49 -15.11
CA GLY A 25 7.83 -7.53 -14.36
C GLY A 25 7.25 -6.95 -13.08
N ARG A 26 6.10 -7.46 -12.66
CA ARG A 26 5.45 -7.05 -11.41
C ARG A 26 6.48 -7.15 -10.28
N TRP A 27 6.74 -6.03 -9.62
CA TRP A 27 7.66 -6.00 -8.50
C TRP A 27 7.08 -6.83 -7.35
N ASN A 28 7.86 -7.82 -6.89
CA ASN A 28 7.56 -8.62 -5.71
C ASN A 28 8.51 -8.17 -4.60
N PRO A 29 8.03 -7.33 -3.67
CA PRO A 29 8.88 -6.82 -2.60
C PRO A 29 9.36 -7.95 -1.69
N THR A 30 10.59 -7.86 -1.20
CA THR A 30 11.09 -8.77 -0.16
C THR A 30 10.51 -8.38 1.20
N ASN A 31 10.50 -9.33 2.16
CA ASN A 31 9.98 -9.08 3.51
C ASN A 31 10.67 -7.88 4.19
N GLU A 32 11.99 -7.76 4.04
CA GLU A 32 12.76 -6.62 4.57
C GLU A 32 12.35 -5.30 3.91
N GLN A 33 12.13 -5.28 2.59
CA GLN A 33 11.64 -4.08 1.90
C GLN A 33 10.27 -3.64 2.41
N VAL A 34 9.34 -4.58 2.62
CA VAL A 34 8.02 -4.27 3.17
C VAL A 34 8.11 -3.75 4.59
N LYS A 35 8.99 -4.33 5.43
CA LYS A 35 9.18 -3.93 6.82
C LYS A 35 9.62 -2.48 6.94
N VAL A 36 10.67 -2.09 6.20
CA VAL A 36 11.18 -0.71 6.20
C VAL A 36 10.14 0.27 5.66
N LEU A 37 9.45 -0.05 4.55
CA LEU A 37 8.38 0.81 4.01
C LEU A 37 7.24 1.00 5.02
N THR A 38 6.88 -0.06 5.74
CA THR A 38 5.84 -0.02 6.77
C THR A 38 6.26 0.82 7.97
N GLU A 39 7.50 0.68 8.43
CA GLU A 39 8.03 1.50 9.53
C GLU A 39 8.05 2.98 9.18
N LEU A 40 8.52 3.35 7.98
CA LEU A 40 8.50 4.72 7.48
C LEU A 40 7.08 5.29 7.42
N PHE A 41 6.11 4.49 6.98
CA PHE A 41 4.72 4.94 6.96
C PHE A 41 4.17 5.16 8.37
N ARG A 42 4.48 4.25 9.31
CA ARG A 42 4.06 4.33 10.71
C ARG A 42 4.70 5.49 11.47
N SER A 43 5.92 5.89 11.12
CA SER A 43 6.57 7.07 11.70
C SER A 43 5.98 8.40 11.22
N GLY A 44 5.02 8.37 10.29
CA GLY A 44 4.28 9.55 9.82
C GLY A 44 4.62 9.99 8.39
N LEU A 45 5.58 9.35 7.72
CA LEU A 45 5.94 9.67 6.34
C LEU A 45 4.89 9.13 5.36
N ARG A 46 3.80 9.88 5.15
CA ARG A 46 2.68 9.45 4.28
C ARG A 46 2.77 9.96 2.83
N THR A 47 3.51 11.03 2.63
CA THR A 47 3.73 11.70 1.34
C THR A 47 5.21 12.03 1.18
N PRO A 48 6.05 11.03 0.89
CA PRO A 48 7.47 11.29 0.68
C PRO A 48 7.67 12.19 -0.55
N SER A 49 8.61 13.14 -0.45
CA SER A 49 9.05 13.96 -1.59
C SER A 49 9.81 13.12 -2.62
N THR A 50 10.06 13.67 -3.81
CA THR A 50 10.85 13.00 -4.86
C THR A 50 12.22 12.56 -4.34
N ASP A 51 12.92 13.42 -3.61
CA ASP A 51 14.25 13.10 -3.07
C ASP A 51 14.18 11.99 -2.00
N GLN A 52 13.15 12.01 -1.17
CA GLN A 52 12.91 10.95 -0.19
C GLN A 52 12.61 9.62 -0.88
N ILE A 53 11.81 9.63 -1.96
CA ILE A 53 11.53 8.43 -2.75
C ILE A 53 12.82 7.84 -3.31
N GLN A 54 13.70 8.68 -3.88
CA GLN A 54 15.00 8.24 -4.39
C GLN A 54 15.86 7.65 -3.27
N LYS A 55 15.97 8.37 -2.14
CA LYS A 55 16.75 7.91 -0.97
C LYS A 55 16.26 6.56 -0.44
N ILE A 56 14.94 6.40 -0.28
CA ILE A 56 14.33 5.16 0.17
C ILE A 56 14.61 4.04 -0.84
N SER A 57 14.43 4.28 -2.15
CA SER A 57 14.74 3.26 -3.15
C SER A 57 16.21 2.84 -3.14
N SER A 58 17.13 3.78 -2.96
CA SER A 58 18.56 3.48 -2.86
C SER A 58 18.87 2.62 -1.63
N GLN A 59 18.29 2.94 -0.47
CA GLN A 59 18.43 2.13 0.74
C GLN A 59 17.84 0.72 0.57
N LEU A 60 16.67 0.63 -0.05
CA LEU A 60 15.97 -0.65 -0.27
C LEU A 60 16.59 -1.52 -1.36
N SER A 61 17.44 -0.95 -2.21
CA SER A 61 18.16 -1.68 -3.25
C SER A 61 19.13 -2.71 -2.68
N PHE A 62 19.60 -2.52 -1.45
CA PHE A 62 20.42 -3.49 -0.71
C PHE A 62 19.70 -4.81 -0.47
N TYR A 63 18.38 -4.79 -0.29
CA TYR A 63 17.56 -5.97 -0.01
C TYR A 63 16.97 -6.62 -1.27
N GLY A 64 17.25 -6.09 -2.47
CA GLY A 64 16.78 -6.62 -3.74
C GLY A 64 16.40 -5.54 -4.76
N LYS A 65 16.09 -5.96 -5.99
CA LYS A 65 15.75 -5.04 -7.08
C LYS A 65 14.51 -4.21 -6.73
N ILE A 66 14.66 -2.89 -6.78
CA ILE A 66 13.59 -1.92 -6.58
C ILE A 66 13.82 -0.71 -7.49
N GLU A 67 12.73 -0.07 -7.90
CA GLU A 67 12.75 1.18 -8.65
C GLU A 67 11.98 2.24 -7.85
N SER A 68 12.31 3.52 -8.04
CA SER A 68 11.68 4.65 -7.33
C SER A 68 10.15 4.67 -7.51
N LYS A 69 9.66 4.25 -8.69
CA LYS A 69 8.21 4.11 -8.96
C LYS A 69 7.52 3.10 -8.05
N ASN A 70 8.21 2.04 -7.63
CA ASN A 70 7.65 1.02 -6.74
C ASN A 70 7.40 1.61 -5.35
N VAL A 71 8.34 2.40 -4.84
CA VAL A 71 8.21 3.13 -3.57
C VAL A 71 7.02 4.10 -3.66
N PHE A 72 6.98 4.93 -4.71
CA PHE A 72 5.89 5.86 -4.95
C PHE A 72 4.51 5.18 -4.92
N TYR A 73 4.34 4.11 -5.71
CA TYR A 73 3.07 3.39 -5.77
C TYR A 73 2.76 2.63 -4.48
N TRP A 74 3.77 2.17 -3.73
CA TRP A 74 3.54 1.54 -2.44
C TRP A 74 2.89 2.52 -1.46
N PHE A 75 3.39 3.76 -1.38
CA PHE A 75 2.81 4.82 -0.54
C PHE A 75 1.42 5.26 -1.04
N GLN A 76 1.23 5.36 -2.36
CA GLN A 76 -0.11 5.63 -2.90
C GLN A 76 -1.12 4.52 -2.58
N ASN A 77 -0.72 3.26 -2.76
CA ASN A 77 -1.57 2.10 -2.49
C ASN A 77 -1.95 2.01 -1.01
N HIS A 78 -1.04 2.33 -0.09
CA HIS A 78 -1.35 2.34 1.34
C HIS A 78 -2.44 3.35 1.68
N LYS A 79 -2.31 4.60 1.19
CA LYS A 79 -3.36 5.62 1.36
C LYS A 79 -4.68 5.23 0.69
N ALA A 80 -4.61 4.61 -0.48
CA ALA A 80 -5.80 4.14 -1.19
C ALA A 80 -6.56 3.06 -0.41
N ARG A 81 -5.83 2.09 0.17
CA ARG A 81 -6.40 1.04 1.03
C ARG A 81 -7.01 1.60 2.30
N GLU A 82 -6.35 2.55 2.95
CA GLU A 82 -6.88 3.26 4.13
C GLU A 82 -8.20 3.97 3.81
N ARG A 83 -8.25 4.71 2.69
CA ARG A 83 -9.47 5.38 2.23
C ARG A 83 -10.57 4.39 1.85
N GLN A 84 -10.21 3.26 1.24
CA GLN A 84 -11.17 2.22 0.87
C GLN A 84 -11.77 1.53 2.10
N LYS A 85 -10.98 1.25 3.14
CA LYS A 85 -11.48 0.69 4.40
C LYS A 85 -12.52 1.62 5.03
N ARG A 86 -12.27 2.93 5.06
CA ARG A 86 -13.25 3.94 5.53
C ARG A 86 -14.54 3.93 4.72
N ARG A 87 -14.47 3.83 3.39
CA ARG A 87 -15.68 3.81 2.54
C ARG A 87 -16.50 2.54 2.66
N ARG A 88 -15.87 1.38 2.88
CA ARG A 88 -16.61 0.13 3.11
C ARG A 88 -17.38 0.18 4.42
N VAL A 89 -16.81 0.76 5.47
CA VAL A 89 -17.49 0.98 6.75
C VAL A 89 -18.70 1.90 6.60
N LEU A 90 -18.64 2.91 5.72
CA LEU A 90 -19.76 3.83 5.47
C LEU A 90 -20.90 3.24 4.61
N VAL A 91 -20.71 2.07 3.99
CA VAL A 91 -21.76 1.39 3.20
C VAL A 91 -22.41 0.25 4.02
N ASP A 92 -21.86 -0.05 5.19
CA ASP A 92 -22.26 -1.17 6.05
C ASP A 92 -23.40 -0.84 7.02
N GLU A 93 -23.79 0.43 7.15
CA GLU A 93 -24.89 0.88 8.04
C GLU A 93 -26.30 0.50 7.55
N GLY A 94 -26.41 -0.52 6.70
CA GLY A 94 -27.67 -0.97 6.09
C GLY A 94 -27.79 -2.47 5.79
N ASN A 95 -26.81 -3.31 6.14
CA ASN A 95 -27.02 -4.77 6.05
C ASN A 95 -26.03 -5.53 6.94
N GLU A 96 -26.53 -6.07 8.04
CA GLU A 96 -25.78 -6.89 8.97
C GLU A 96 -25.28 -8.20 8.33
N VAL A 97 -24.22 -8.74 8.95
CA VAL A 97 -23.74 -10.13 8.96
C VAL A 97 -22.60 -10.46 7.97
N ILE A 98 -21.50 -10.92 8.58
CA ILE A 98 -20.28 -11.55 8.05
C ILE A 98 -19.11 -10.60 7.74
N HIS A 99 -18.20 -10.47 8.72
CA HIS A 99 -16.73 -10.64 8.61
C HIS A 99 -16.01 -9.96 9.78
N HIS A 100 -16.37 -10.34 11.01
CA HIS A 100 -15.41 -10.27 12.12
C HIS A 100 -14.61 -11.58 12.14
N HIS A 101 -13.30 -11.43 12.37
CA HIS A 101 -12.34 -12.47 12.80
C HIS A 101 -11.53 -13.21 11.71
N HIS A 102 -10.38 -12.63 11.35
CA HIS A 102 -9.14 -13.43 11.32
C HIS A 102 -7.88 -12.55 11.52
N GLU A 103 -7.73 -12.01 12.72
CA GLU A 103 -6.40 -11.69 13.27
C GLU A 103 -6.34 -12.33 14.65
N ASN A 104 -5.69 -13.51 14.77
CA ASN A 104 -5.02 -14.04 15.98
C ASN A 104 -4.54 -15.52 15.84
N ILE A 105 -3.90 -15.93 14.73
CA ILE A 105 -3.12 -17.18 14.70
C ILE A 105 -1.63 -16.85 14.62
N THR A 106 -1.09 -16.18 15.64
CA THR A 106 0.34 -16.27 15.99
C THR A 106 0.55 -15.87 17.45
N LYS A 107 -0.04 -16.61 18.39
CA LYS A 107 0.44 -16.62 19.76
C LYS A 107 0.62 -18.06 20.23
N VAL A 108 1.86 -18.54 20.07
CA VAL A 108 2.60 -19.16 21.19
C VAL A 108 1.88 -20.39 21.78
N SER A 109 1.95 -21.52 21.09
CA SER A 109 1.87 -22.84 21.73
C SER A 109 3.19 -23.08 22.47
N TYR A 110 3.22 -22.65 23.73
CA TYR A 110 4.24 -23.07 24.70
C TYR A 110 3.57 -23.98 25.74
N THR A 111 4.12 -25.20 25.85
CA THR A 111 4.28 -26.04 27.05
C THR A 111 3.03 -26.49 27.81
N LYS A 112 2.62 -27.77 27.78
CA LYS A 112 3.18 -28.98 28.45
C LYS A 112 2.65 -29.15 29.89
N SER A 113 2.18 -30.37 30.20
CA SER A 113 1.99 -31.02 31.53
C SER A 113 1.02 -30.33 32.50
N GLU A 114 0.11 -31.01 33.20
CA GLU A 114 0.04 -32.36 33.78
C GLU A 114 -1.42 -32.85 33.80
#